data_AF-A0A165JVT2-F1
#
_entry.id   AF-A0A165JVT2-F1
#
_cell.length_a   1.000
_cell.length_b   1.000
_cell.length_c   1.000
_cell.angle_alpha   90.00
_cell.angle_beta   90.00
_cell.angle_gamma   90.00
#
_symmetry.space_group_name_H-M   'P 1'
#
loop_
_entity.id
_entity.type
_entity.pdbx_description
1 polymer ?
#
loop_
_entity_poly.entity_id
_entity_poly.type
_entity_poly.pdbx_seq_one_letter_code
_entity_poly.pdbx_strand_id
1 'polypeptide(L)'
;MRATSSLRFLMSTRRAASNGERVTNPHRLEEVRNLLQSSLLGPFYGSKFQQTLDGTDISSKASSVPVEDPATGEILCHVFSTTPAQIDEAVNGADIAFRSGIWSKASPAHRATVLTNISRALAANMEEFIQIESLQTGRCIREMRAQLTRVPEWLDYHAALARTHQGLVLPTQGKLLNYVKRYPLGVVAQITPFNHPLLIAMKKIAPALAAGNSVVVKPSELAPITVLKFAELALEHGLPPGVLNVLPGTGPEVASTLVNHVAVKKVDITAGTSAGQVVGQSAGKHIKLFTAELGGKAPILVFSDADMASAVSGTCFSAFVASGQTCVSGTRVLVHARIAAQFLERLVQRLESITKRIGSRTHIPHTAVYPADARPSTAQNPASMMGPVISARSLARLESVIGALTPEEVYWGGKRLTGPSPLDGTDLSKGHFFSPTILTISNTDSRAWRQELFGPVITAVQFDTEEEAIHLANASEYALGGGIFTSSLDTAHRVAEAVDAGIVWVNTWHRNDPSSPWGGWKPSSGVGRENGVEAFESCEWTVPTIPLIPTSQAVCRILHVTGGIRGWVLTRAPDTQSKSVIVNIAPLPERQADDWFAESAGGSGPRYG
;
A
#
# COMPACT_ATOMS: atom_id res chain seq x y z
N MET A 1 -20.26 -32.32 13.24
CA MET A 1 -19.78 -31.09 13.90
C MET A 1 -18.27 -31.20 14.08
N ARG A 2 -17.47 -30.74 13.11
CA ARG A 2 -16.02 -30.57 13.26
C ARG A 2 -15.75 -29.08 13.19
N ALA A 3 -15.03 -28.57 14.18
CA ALA A 3 -14.75 -27.16 14.37
C ALA A 3 -13.99 -26.59 13.17
N THR A 4 -14.64 -25.73 12.39
CA THR A 4 -13.99 -24.74 11.53
C THR A 4 -13.31 -23.73 12.45
N SER A 5 -12.01 -23.91 12.70
CA SER A 5 -11.21 -22.84 13.31
C SER A 5 -11.06 -21.73 12.28
N SER A 6 -12.02 -20.80 12.23
CA SER A 6 -11.77 -19.44 11.75
C SER A 6 -10.53 -18.90 12.46
N LEU A 7 -9.81 -17.95 11.86
CA LEU A 7 -8.72 -17.18 12.48
C LEU A 7 -9.22 -16.29 13.65
N ARG A 8 -10.09 -16.83 14.52
CA ARG A 8 -10.33 -16.34 15.89
C ARG A 8 -9.07 -16.57 16.73
N PHE A 9 -7.97 -15.96 16.30
CA PHE A 9 -6.70 -15.91 16.99
C PHE A 9 -6.76 -14.86 18.08
N LEU A 10 -6.35 -15.24 19.29
CA LEU A 10 -5.83 -14.36 20.35
C LEU A 10 -6.67 -13.14 20.79
N MET A 11 -7.94 -13.01 20.40
CA MET A 11 -8.82 -12.04 21.06
C MET A 11 -9.21 -12.47 22.48
N SER A 12 -9.15 -13.77 22.79
CA SER A 12 -9.63 -14.31 24.08
C SER A 12 -8.66 -14.17 25.25
N THR A 13 -7.37 -13.91 25.04
CA THR A 13 -6.42 -13.76 26.16
C THR A 13 -6.43 -12.37 26.81
N ARG A 14 -7.07 -11.36 26.19
CA ARG A 14 -7.17 -10.01 26.80
C ARG A 14 -8.22 -9.87 27.90
N ARG A 15 -9.15 -10.84 28.08
CA ARG A 15 -10.09 -10.79 29.22
C ARG A 15 -9.50 -11.26 30.55
N ALA A 16 -8.24 -11.73 30.58
CA ALA A 16 -7.58 -12.21 31.80
C ALA A 16 -6.41 -11.34 32.30
N ALA A 17 -6.04 -10.26 31.60
CA ALA A 17 -4.93 -9.40 32.02
C ALA A 17 -5.44 -8.05 32.55
N SER A 18 -6.05 -8.08 33.75
CA SER A 18 -6.35 -6.88 34.55
C SER A 18 -5.15 -6.38 35.37
N ASN A 19 -3.96 -6.96 35.20
CA ASN A 19 -2.73 -6.50 35.85
C ASN A 19 -1.71 -6.15 34.77
N GLY A 20 -1.14 -4.94 34.82
CA GLY A 20 -0.32 -4.29 33.79
C GLY A 20 1.00 -4.95 33.41
N GLU A 21 1.02 -6.24 33.05
CA GLU A 21 2.17 -6.93 32.46
C GLU A 21 2.00 -7.03 30.93
N ARG A 22 2.82 -6.29 30.17
CA ARG A 22 2.97 -6.50 28.73
C ARG A 22 3.84 -7.74 28.51
N VAL A 23 3.19 -8.87 28.27
CA VAL A 23 3.84 -10.13 27.92
C VAL A 23 4.34 -10.08 26.46
N THR A 24 5.65 -9.98 26.25
CA THR A 24 6.29 -10.27 24.95
C THR A 24 7.08 -11.58 25.10
N ASN A 25 6.52 -12.67 24.56
CA ASN A 25 6.97 -14.04 24.85
C ASN A 25 7.56 -14.70 23.59
N PRO A 26 8.79 -15.26 23.63
CA PRO A 26 9.37 -16.07 22.55
C PRO A 26 8.47 -17.22 22.07
N HIS A 27 7.58 -17.72 22.92
CA HIS A 27 6.53 -18.66 22.54
C HIS A 27 5.62 -18.14 21.42
N ARG A 28 5.46 -16.82 21.25
CA ARG A 28 4.49 -16.23 20.32
C ARG A 28 4.79 -16.47 18.84
N LEU A 29 6.05 -16.47 18.41
CA LEU A 29 6.40 -16.72 17.00
C LEU A 29 6.22 -18.20 16.63
N GLU A 30 6.61 -19.09 17.53
CA GLU A 30 6.41 -20.53 17.34
C GLU A 30 4.92 -20.90 17.46
N GLU A 31 4.17 -20.25 18.34
CA GLU A 31 2.70 -20.31 18.38
C GLU A 31 2.08 -19.84 17.06
N VAL A 32 2.50 -18.69 16.54
CA VAL A 32 2.05 -18.18 15.23
C VAL A 32 2.37 -19.19 14.13
N ARG A 33 3.58 -19.74 14.10
CA ARG A 33 3.97 -20.77 13.12
C ARG A 33 3.13 -22.04 13.24
N ASN A 34 3.04 -22.63 14.43
CA ASN A 34 2.23 -23.82 14.70
C ASN A 34 0.77 -23.61 14.30
N LEU A 35 0.26 -22.41 14.53
CA LEU A 35 -1.10 -22.10 14.18
C LEU A 35 -1.26 -21.90 12.66
N LEU A 36 -0.31 -21.26 11.97
CA LEU A 36 -0.30 -21.23 10.51
C LEU A 36 -0.26 -22.64 9.90
N GLN A 37 0.57 -23.54 10.45
CA GLN A 37 0.68 -24.92 9.98
C GLN A 37 -0.59 -25.75 10.17
N SER A 38 -1.38 -25.43 11.20
CA SER A 38 -2.68 -26.06 11.45
C SER A 38 -3.85 -25.36 10.75
N SER A 39 -3.61 -24.19 10.14
CA SER A 39 -4.63 -23.40 9.45
C SER A 39 -4.72 -23.75 7.97
N LEU A 40 -5.94 -24.03 7.50
CA LEU A 40 -6.29 -24.05 6.08
C LEU A 40 -6.94 -22.71 5.74
N LEU A 41 -6.16 -21.80 5.16
CA LEU A 41 -6.65 -20.49 4.73
C LEU A 41 -7.28 -20.60 3.35
N GLY A 42 -8.17 -19.69 3.00
CA GLY A 42 -8.82 -19.69 1.69
C GLY A 42 -9.41 -18.32 1.36
N PRO A 43 -10.23 -18.21 0.31
CA PRO A 43 -10.91 -16.97 -0.02
C PRO A 43 -11.78 -16.48 1.15
N PHE A 44 -11.74 -15.18 1.39
CA PHE A 44 -12.55 -14.51 2.40
C PHE A 44 -13.56 -13.60 1.70
N TYR A 45 -14.84 -13.97 1.79
CA TYR A 45 -15.96 -13.18 1.26
C TYR A 45 -17.26 -13.58 1.96
N GLY A 46 -18.27 -12.70 1.92
CA GLY A 46 -19.56 -12.99 2.56
C GLY A 46 -19.46 -13.22 4.08
N SER A 47 -18.50 -12.57 4.74
CA SER A 47 -18.20 -12.59 6.19
C SER A 47 -17.44 -13.79 6.76
N LYS A 48 -16.90 -14.69 5.93
CA LYS A 48 -16.14 -15.86 6.41
C LYS A 48 -15.10 -16.32 5.40
N PHE A 49 -14.18 -17.16 5.87
CA PHE A 49 -13.35 -17.98 5.01
C PHE A 49 -14.19 -19.06 4.33
N GLN A 50 -13.92 -19.29 3.05
CA GLN A 50 -14.71 -20.15 2.19
C GLN A 50 -13.88 -21.35 1.80
N GLN A 51 -14.32 -22.51 2.27
CA GLN A 51 -13.72 -23.82 2.02
C GLN A 51 -14.69 -24.74 1.25
N THR A 52 -15.89 -24.23 0.95
CA THR A 52 -16.96 -24.96 0.29
C THR A 52 -17.41 -24.24 -0.98
N LEU A 53 -17.96 -24.99 -1.94
CA LEU A 53 -18.72 -24.47 -3.08
C LEU A 53 -20.06 -25.20 -3.11
N ASP A 54 -21.18 -24.46 -3.15
CA ASP A 54 -22.55 -24.99 -3.09
C ASP A 54 -22.80 -25.99 -1.95
N GLY A 55 -22.18 -25.74 -0.78
CA GLY A 55 -22.28 -26.61 0.40
C GLY A 55 -21.37 -27.84 0.37
N THR A 56 -20.63 -28.08 -0.72
CA THR A 56 -19.65 -29.16 -0.85
C THR A 56 -18.26 -28.66 -0.46
N ASP A 57 -17.58 -29.37 0.45
CA ASP A 57 -16.19 -29.09 0.80
C ASP A 57 -15.26 -29.39 -0.38
N ILE A 58 -14.54 -28.36 -0.84
CA ILE A 58 -13.61 -28.45 -1.96
C ILE A 58 -12.16 -28.21 -1.53
N SER A 59 -11.88 -28.14 -0.23
CA SER A 59 -10.59 -27.77 0.38
C SER A 59 -9.48 -28.83 0.25
N SER A 60 -9.35 -29.45 -0.93
CA SER A 60 -8.28 -30.41 -1.21
C SER A 60 -6.91 -29.73 -1.30
N LYS A 61 -5.86 -30.39 -0.79
CA LYS A 61 -4.47 -29.87 -0.88
C LYS A 61 -4.01 -29.64 -2.33
N ALA A 62 -4.53 -30.39 -3.30
CA ALA A 62 -4.21 -30.24 -4.71
C ALA A 62 -4.68 -28.89 -5.31
N SER A 63 -5.66 -28.24 -4.68
CA SER A 63 -6.20 -26.94 -5.09
C SER A 63 -5.67 -25.78 -4.22
N SER A 64 -4.63 -26.03 -3.41
CA SER A 64 -4.03 -25.05 -2.49
C SER A 64 -2.62 -24.66 -2.91
N VAL A 65 -2.26 -23.40 -2.67
CA VAL A 65 -0.90 -22.88 -2.84
C VAL A 65 -0.15 -23.00 -1.52
N PRO A 66 1.04 -23.64 -1.49
CA PRO A 66 1.90 -23.61 -0.32
C PRO A 66 2.52 -22.22 -0.15
N VAL A 67 2.45 -21.68 1.07
CA VAL A 67 3.21 -20.49 1.47
C VAL A 67 4.45 -20.96 2.21
N GLU A 68 5.61 -20.62 1.71
CA GLU A 68 6.92 -21.05 2.20
C GLU A 68 7.55 -19.97 3.07
N ASP A 69 8.31 -20.36 4.09
CA ASP A 69 9.26 -19.49 4.78
C ASP A 69 10.54 -19.38 3.95
N PRO A 70 10.84 -18.22 3.34
CA PRO A 70 11.97 -18.11 2.41
C PRO A 70 13.36 -18.29 3.05
N ALA A 71 13.46 -18.26 4.40
CA ALA A 71 14.75 -18.46 5.07
C ALA A 71 15.03 -19.92 5.43
N THR A 72 14.01 -20.78 5.46
CA THR A 72 14.17 -22.18 5.86
C THR A 72 13.75 -23.16 4.76
N GLY A 73 12.95 -22.71 3.79
CA GLY A 73 12.34 -23.58 2.79
C GLY A 73 11.14 -24.38 3.31
N GLU A 74 10.75 -24.17 4.58
CA GLU A 74 9.64 -24.89 5.21
C GLU A 74 8.29 -24.30 4.80
N ILE A 75 7.27 -25.14 4.66
CA ILE A 75 5.91 -24.67 4.39
C ILE A 75 5.31 -24.13 5.69
N LEU A 76 4.92 -22.84 5.67
CA LEU A 76 4.22 -22.16 6.75
C LEU A 76 2.76 -22.60 6.83
N CYS A 77 2.05 -22.58 5.70
CA CYS A 77 0.65 -22.99 5.60
C CYS A 77 0.28 -23.29 4.14
N HIS A 78 -0.91 -23.85 3.95
CA HIS A 78 -1.55 -23.98 2.64
C HIS A 78 -2.72 -23.00 2.54
N VAL A 79 -2.77 -22.27 1.42
CA VAL A 79 -3.85 -21.32 1.12
C VAL A 79 -4.64 -21.83 -0.07
N PHE A 80 -5.91 -22.13 0.12
CA PHE A 80 -6.81 -22.57 -0.93
C PHE A 80 -6.91 -21.52 -2.03
N SER A 81 -6.67 -21.94 -3.28
CA SER A 81 -6.80 -21.05 -4.44
C SER A 81 -8.28 -20.83 -4.74
N THR A 82 -8.66 -19.59 -5.03
CA THR A 82 -10.05 -19.23 -5.34
C THR A 82 -10.43 -19.81 -6.71
N THR A 83 -11.52 -20.56 -6.78
CA THR A 83 -12.01 -21.11 -8.05
C THR A 83 -12.78 -20.05 -8.85
N PRO A 84 -12.94 -20.19 -10.18
CA PRO A 84 -13.73 -19.27 -10.99
C PRO A 84 -15.15 -19.04 -10.46
N ALA A 85 -15.84 -20.09 -10.00
CA ALA A 85 -17.18 -19.97 -9.44
C ALA A 85 -17.21 -19.13 -8.15
N GLN A 86 -16.21 -19.29 -7.28
CA GLN A 86 -16.08 -18.48 -6.06
C GLN A 86 -15.69 -17.03 -6.37
N ILE A 87 -14.94 -16.78 -7.44
CA ILE A 87 -14.66 -15.41 -7.92
C ILE A 87 -15.99 -14.75 -8.32
N ASP A 88 -16.80 -15.42 -9.13
CA ASP A 88 -18.12 -14.91 -9.53
C ASP A 88 -19.01 -14.65 -8.30
N GLU A 89 -19.09 -15.60 -7.35
CA GLU A 89 -19.86 -15.44 -6.12
C GLU A 89 -19.40 -14.22 -5.30
N ALA A 90 -18.10 -14.10 -5.07
CA ALA A 90 -17.52 -13.00 -4.29
C ALA A 90 -17.71 -11.64 -4.95
N VAL A 91 -17.50 -11.55 -6.27
CA VAL A 91 -17.63 -10.30 -7.02
C VAL A 91 -19.09 -9.88 -7.15
N ASN A 92 -20.02 -10.83 -7.35
CA ASN A 92 -21.45 -10.55 -7.34
C ASN A 92 -21.93 -10.13 -5.94
N GLY A 93 -21.43 -10.77 -4.88
CA GLY A 93 -21.67 -10.35 -3.50
C GLY A 93 -21.18 -8.92 -3.23
N ALA A 94 -20.00 -8.55 -3.74
CA ALA A 94 -19.47 -7.21 -3.65
C ALA A 94 -20.34 -6.17 -4.38
N ASP A 95 -20.87 -6.50 -5.57
CA ASP A 95 -21.78 -5.64 -6.33
C ASP A 95 -23.14 -5.48 -5.63
N ILE A 96 -23.68 -6.56 -5.04
CA ILE A 96 -24.90 -6.51 -4.22
C ILE A 96 -24.69 -5.59 -3.01
N ALA A 97 -23.58 -5.74 -2.27
CA ALA A 97 -23.24 -4.88 -1.16
C ALA A 97 -23.13 -3.41 -1.60
N PHE A 98 -22.48 -3.14 -2.74
CA PHE A 98 -22.37 -1.80 -3.31
C PHE A 98 -23.75 -1.20 -3.64
N ARG A 99 -24.60 -1.94 -4.36
CA ARG A 99 -25.92 -1.46 -4.80
C ARG A 99 -26.92 -1.27 -3.67
N SER A 100 -26.82 -2.09 -2.62
CA SER A 100 -27.66 -1.94 -1.42
C SER A 100 -27.51 -0.56 -0.77
N GLY A 101 -26.38 0.10 -0.98
CA GLY A 101 -26.06 1.38 -0.36
C GLY A 101 -25.51 1.27 1.06
N ILE A 102 -25.39 0.07 1.62
CA ILE A 102 -24.93 -0.14 3.01
C ILE A 102 -23.57 0.53 3.28
N TRP A 103 -22.72 0.60 2.26
CA TRP A 103 -21.44 1.32 2.30
C TRP A 103 -21.39 2.50 1.34
N SER A 104 -21.78 2.31 0.08
CA SER A 104 -21.68 3.34 -0.97
C SER A 104 -22.53 4.58 -0.72
N LYS A 105 -23.65 4.44 0.01
CA LYS A 105 -24.53 5.55 0.41
C LYS A 105 -24.38 5.92 1.89
N ALA A 106 -23.52 5.23 2.64
CA ALA A 106 -23.21 5.62 4.01
C ALA A 106 -22.59 7.02 4.01
N SER A 107 -22.89 7.82 5.04
CA SER A 107 -22.35 9.17 5.13
C SER A 107 -20.81 9.13 5.15
N PRO A 108 -20.12 10.12 4.56
CA PRO A 108 -18.66 10.15 4.61
C PRO A 108 -18.13 10.15 6.05
N ALA A 109 -18.88 10.77 6.97
CA ALA A 109 -18.60 10.74 8.40
C ALA A 109 -18.66 9.32 9.01
N HIS A 110 -19.63 8.50 8.60
CA HIS A 110 -19.71 7.10 9.04
C HIS A 110 -18.55 6.28 8.48
N ARG A 111 -18.26 6.40 7.18
CA ARG A 111 -17.15 5.66 6.54
C ARG A 111 -15.81 5.98 7.21
N ALA A 112 -15.56 7.26 7.45
CA ALA A 112 -14.37 7.71 8.17
C ALA A 112 -14.29 7.15 9.60
N THR A 113 -15.40 7.07 10.33
CA THR A 113 -15.41 6.49 11.69
C THR A 113 -15.01 5.01 11.65
N VAL A 114 -15.57 4.24 10.71
CA VAL A 114 -15.23 2.83 10.53
C VAL A 114 -13.75 2.67 10.18
N LEU A 115 -13.22 3.44 9.24
CA LEU A 115 -11.80 3.39 8.87
C LEU A 115 -10.87 3.73 10.05
N THR A 116 -11.18 4.75 10.85
CA THR A 116 -10.43 5.06 12.07
C THR A 116 -10.52 3.94 13.12
N ASN A 117 -11.66 3.26 13.25
CA ASN A 117 -11.78 2.10 14.15
C ASN A 117 -10.89 0.94 13.70
N ILE A 118 -10.88 0.65 12.39
CA ILE A 118 -10.01 -0.37 11.80
C ILE A 118 -8.54 0.02 11.98
N SER A 119 -8.18 1.30 11.79
CA SER A 119 -6.81 1.81 12.04
C SER A 119 -6.34 1.49 13.46
N ARG A 120 -7.15 1.86 14.46
CA ARG A 120 -6.86 1.62 15.89
C ARG A 120 -6.72 0.14 16.19
N ALA A 121 -7.58 -0.69 15.62
CA ALA A 121 -7.51 -2.14 15.80
C ALA A 121 -6.28 -2.76 15.16
N LEU A 122 -5.92 -2.32 13.95
CA LEU A 122 -4.70 -2.76 13.28
C LEU A 122 -3.46 -2.38 14.10
N ALA A 123 -3.40 -1.14 14.60
CA ALA A 123 -2.34 -0.69 15.49
C ALA A 123 -2.27 -1.53 16.79
N ALA A 124 -3.41 -1.86 17.39
CA ALA A 124 -3.48 -2.67 18.61
C ALA A 124 -3.03 -4.13 18.43
N ASN A 125 -3.07 -4.64 17.19
CA ASN A 125 -2.67 -6.01 16.82
C ASN A 125 -1.37 -6.06 15.99
N MET A 126 -0.67 -4.93 15.85
CA MET A 126 0.43 -4.76 14.89
C MET A 126 1.58 -5.76 15.06
N GLU A 127 1.92 -6.13 16.30
CA GLU A 127 3.01 -7.08 16.56
C GLU A 127 2.75 -8.46 15.93
N GLU A 128 1.50 -8.90 15.87
CA GLU A 128 1.16 -10.16 15.21
C GLU A 128 1.32 -10.05 13.68
N PHE A 129 0.84 -8.95 13.08
CA PHE A 129 1.01 -8.70 11.65
C PHE A 129 2.48 -8.61 11.26
N ILE A 130 3.32 -7.96 12.09
CA ILE A 130 4.77 -7.89 11.89
C ILE A 130 5.41 -9.26 11.84
N GLN A 131 5.02 -10.15 12.75
CA GLN A 131 5.55 -11.51 12.82
C GLN A 131 5.15 -12.33 11.59
N ILE A 132 3.88 -12.31 11.21
CA ILE A 132 3.37 -13.05 10.05
C ILE A 132 4.00 -12.51 8.76
N GLU A 133 4.05 -11.18 8.58
CA GLU A 133 4.63 -10.56 7.39
C GLU A 133 6.12 -10.92 7.24
N SER A 134 6.86 -10.89 8.36
CA SER A 134 8.27 -11.26 8.39
C SER A 134 8.50 -12.73 8.05
N LEU A 135 7.62 -13.64 8.49
CA LEU A 135 7.68 -15.07 8.18
C LEU A 135 7.45 -15.33 6.68
N GLN A 136 6.33 -14.83 6.13
CA GLN A 136 5.98 -15.11 4.73
C GLN A 136 6.87 -14.38 3.71
N THR A 137 7.47 -13.25 4.08
CA THR A 137 8.35 -12.48 3.16
C THR A 137 9.83 -12.75 3.36
N GLY A 138 10.21 -13.38 4.47
CA GLY A 138 11.59 -13.60 4.89
C GLY A 138 12.29 -12.37 5.46
N ARG A 139 11.70 -11.17 5.36
CA ARG A 139 12.31 -9.88 5.75
C ARG A 139 12.70 -9.83 7.22
N CYS A 140 13.74 -9.06 7.53
CA CYS A 140 14.20 -8.88 8.90
C CYS A 140 13.16 -8.11 9.73
N ILE A 141 12.96 -8.55 10.96
CA ILE A 141 11.93 -8.01 11.85
C ILE A 141 12.10 -6.53 12.18
N ARG A 142 13.35 -6.05 12.23
CA ARG A 142 13.68 -4.64 12.52
C ARG A 142 13.10 -3.71 11.45
N GLU A 143 13.35 -4.01 10.17
CA GLU A 143 12.81 -3.21 9.06
C GLU A 143 11.30 -3.43 8.89
N MET A 144 10.82 -4.66 9.13
CA MET A 144 9.40 -4.98 9.02
C MET A 144 8.59 -4.19 10.04
N ARG A 145 9.06 -4.13 11.30
CA ARG A 145 8.45 -3.33 12.36
C ARG A 145 8.39 -1.85 11.99
N ALA A 146 9.52 -1.27 11.57
CA ALA A 146 9.58 0.15 11.21
C ALA A 146 8.60 0.52 10.06
N GLN A 147 8.37 -0.39 9.13
CA GLN A 147 7.42 -0.20 8.04
C GLN A 147 5.97 -0.39 8.48
N LEU A 148 5.65 -1.55 9.07
CA LEU A 148 4.26 -1.93 9.31
C LEU A 148 3.59 -1.08 10.39
N THR A 149 4.33 -0.57 11.39
CA THR A 149 3.75 0.32 12.40
C THR A 149 3.16 1.60 11.81
N ARG A 150 3.53 1.97 10.59
CA ARG A 150 3.00 3.13 9.86
C ARG A 150 1.77 2.82 9.00
N VAL A 151 1.49 1.55 8.70
CA VAL A 151 0.33 1.18 7.85
C VAL A 151 -1.01 1.77 8.32
N PRO A 152 -1.31 1.88 9.64
CA PRO A 152 -2.52 2.54 10.11
C PRO A 152 -2.67 4.00 9.63
N GLU A 153 -1.57 4.71 9.36
CA GLU A 153 -1.59 6.08 8.85
C GLU A 153 -2.36 6.21 7.52
N TRP A 154 -2.37 5.17 6.68
CA TRP A 154 -3.14 5.18 5.43
C TRP A 154 -4.65 5.17 5.65
N LEU A 155 -5.12 4.43 6.64
CA LEU A 155 -6.54 4.39 7.00
C LEU A 155 -6.97 5.73 7.58
N ASP A 156 -6.17 6.30 8.48
CA ASP A 156 -6.49 7.59 9.11
C ASP A 156 -6.43 8.75 8.12
N TYR A 157 -5.45 8.77 7.22
CA TYR A 157 -5.36 9.78 6.18
C TYR A 157 -6.59 9.75 5.25
N HIS A 158 -6.96 8.57 4.73
CA HIS A 158 -8.12 8.46 3.84
C HIS A 158 -9.46 8.61 4.58
N ALA A 159 -9.52 8.28 5.87
CA ALA A 159 -10.66 8.62 6.73
C ALA A 159 -10.81 10.14 6.86
N ALA A 160 -9.70 10.87 7.02
CA ALA A 160 -9.72 12.32 7.05
C ALA A 160 -10.19 12.89 5.70
N LEU A 161 -9.63 12.41 4.57
CA LEU A 161 -10.09 12.81 3.23
C LEU A 161 -11.58 12.56 3.02
N ALA A 162 -12.11 11.40 3.44
CA ALA A 162 -13.55 11.15 3.33
C ALA A 162 -14.40 12.23 4.05
N ARG A 163 -13.91 12.83 5.14
CA ARG A 163 -14.63 13.90 5.85
C ARG A 163 -14.39 15.30 5.27
N THR A 164 -13.20 15.56 4.76
CA THR A 164 -12.74 16.91 4.46
C THR A 164 -12.63 17.22 2.96
N HIS A 165 -12.71 16.21 2.09
CA HIS A 165 -12.61 16.39 0.65
C HIS A 165 -13.72 17.32 0.15
N GLN A 166 -13.33 18.32 -0.63
CA GLN A 166 -14.19 19.42 -1.04
C GLN A 166 -14.66 19.21 -2.48
N GLY A 167 -15.94 19.51 -2.74
CA GLY A 167 -16.47 19.60 -4.09
C GLY A 167 -16.12 20.94 -4.75
N LEU A 168 -16.21 21.00 -6.07
CA LEU A 168 -15.98 22.22 -6.85
C LEU A 168 -17.30 22.89 -7.20
N VAL A 169 -17.36 24.22 -7.05
CA VAL A 169 -18.38 25.07 -7.68
C VAL A 169 -17.68 25.87 -8.76
N LEU A 170 -17.98 25.55 -10.02
CA LEU A 170 -17.26 26.08 -11.16
C LEU A 170 -17.95 27.34 -11.70
N PRO A 171 -17.19 28.33 -12.19
CA PRO A 171 -17.79 29.46 -12.90
C PRO A 171 -18.55 28.97 -14.13
N THR A 172 -19.70 29.58 -14.41
CA THR A 172 -20.51 29.31 -15.60
C THR A 172 -21.20 30.57 -16.10
N GLN A 173 -21.60 30.61 -17.38
CA GLN A 173 -22.30 31.75 -17.96
C GLN A 173 -23.80 31.70 -17.64
N GLY A 174 -24.40 32.86 -17.40
CA GLY A 174 -25.83 32.99 -17.07
C GLY A 174 -26.13 32.78 -15.58
N LYS A 175 -27.42 32.69 -15.24
CA LYS A 175 -27.91 32.50 -13.86
C LYS A 175 -28.00 31.01 -13.51
N LEU A 176 -26.89 30.30 -13.61
CA LEU A 176 -26.82 28.86 -13.38
C LEU A 176 -25.87 28.54 -12.22
N LEU A 177 -26.23 27.53 -11.42
CA LEU A 177 -25.31 26.90 -10.47
C LEU A 177 -24.59 25.76 -11.21
N ASN A 178 -23.27 25.72 -11.16
CA ASN A 178 -22.48 24.62 -11.72
C ASN A 178 -21.60 24.04 -10.61
N TYR A 179 -21.89 22.81 -10.20
CA TYR A 179 -21.10 22.12 -9.18
C TYR A 179 -20.71 20.71 -9.63
N VAL A 180 -19.62 20.21 -9.07
CA VAL A 180 -19.10 18.86 -9.33
C VAL A 180 -19.36 17.98 -8.12
N LYS A 181 -19.94 16.80 -8.35
CA LYS A 181 -20.04 15.72 -7.36
C LYS A 181 -19.17 14.55 -7.77
N ARG A 182 -18.62 13.87 -6.77
CA ARG A 182 -17.89 12.62 -6.92
C ARG A 182 -18.69 11.47 -6.30
N TYR A 183 -18.67 10.31 -6.95
CA TYR A 183 -19.41 9.12 -6.54
C TYR A 183 -18.50 7.89 -6.60
N PRO A 184 -18.60 6.92 -5.68
CA PRO A 184 -17.80 5.72 -5.78
C PRO A 184 -18.07 4.96 -7.09
N LEU A 185 -17.04 4.31 -7.62
CA LEU A 185 -17.07 3.62 -8.90
C LEU A 185 -17.98 2.39 -8.91
N GLY A 186 -17.96 1.60 -7.84
CA GLY A 186 -18.59 0.27 -7.79
C GLY A 186 -17.69 -0.77 -7.14
N VAL A 187 -17.51 -1.90 -7.82
CA VAL A 187 -16.55 -2.93 -7.43
C VAL A 187 -15.17 -2.61 -8.01
N VAL A 188 -14.17 -2.54 -7.14
CA VAL A 188 -12.75 -2.31 -7.48
C VAL A 188 -11.95 -3.58 -7.25
N ALA A 189 -11.24 -4.05 -8.29
CA ALA A 189 -10.32 -5.16 -8.18
C ALA A 189 -8.90 -4.65 -7.91
N GLN A 190 -8.22 -5.24 -6.93
CA GLN A 190 -6.89 -4.86 -6.50
C GLN A 190 -5.96 -6.07 -6.55
N ILE A 191 -4.82 -5.97 -7.24
CA ILE A 191 -3.85 -7.06 -7.37
C ILE A 191 -2.55 -6.59 -6.71
N THR A 192 -2.07 -7.32 -5.69
CA THR A 192 -0.95 -6.88 -4.85
C THR A 192 0.24 -7.86 -4.87
N PRO A 193 1.48 -7.37 -4.74
CA PRO A 193 2.70 -8.16 -4.82
C PRO A 193 3.07 -8.77 -3.46
N PHE A 194 4.16 -9.53 -3.43
CA PHE A 194 4.64 -10.23 -2.21
C PHE A 194 5.58 -9.41 -1.33
N ASN A 195 6.18 -8.33 -1.84
CA ASN A 195 7.32 -7.70 -1.18
C ASN A 195 6.93 -6.80 0.00
N HIS A 196 5.79 -6.12 -0.13
CA HIS A 196 5.18 -5.35 0.95
C HIS A 196 3.66 -5.66 1.00
N PRO A 197 3.26 -6.91 1.32
CA PRO A 197 1.90 -7.42 1.09
C PRO A 197 0.80 -6.53 1.69
N LEU A 198 0.87 -6.28 3.00
CA LEU A 198 -0.16 -5.50 3.70
C LEU A 198 -0.05 -4.01 3.39
N LEU A 199 1.17 -3.47 3.32
CA LEU A 199 1.36 -2.04 3.00
C LEU A 199 0.78 -1.70 1.63
N ILE A 200 1.15 -2.45 0.57
CA ILE A 200 0.67 -2.18 -0.78
C ILE A 200 -0.82 -2.48 -0.90
N ALA A 201 -1.34 -3.52 -0.22
CA ALA A 201 -2.78 -3.69 -0.11
C ALA A 201 -3.46 -2.47 0.53
N MET A 202 -2.90 -1.90 1.60
CA MET A 202 -3.48 -0.75 2.28
C MET A 202 -3.47 0.51 1.44
N LYS A 203 -2.41 0.76 0.64
CA LYS A 203 -2.34 1.86 -0.32
C LYS A 203 -3.53 1.88 -1.29
N LYS A 204 -4.10 0.70 -1.58
CA LYS A 204 -5.26 0.53 -2.47
C LYS A 204 -6.58 0.45 -1.70
N ILE A 205 -6.63 -0.34 -0.63
CA ILE A 205 -7.86 -0.59 0.15
C ILE A 205 -8.36 0.70 0.78
N ALA A 206 -7.47 1.47 1.44
CA ALA A 206 -7.85 2.67 2.18
C ALA A 206 -8.57 3.73 1.32
N PRO A 207 -8.03 4.19 0.17
CA PRO A 207 -8.74 5.14 -0.69
C PRO A 207 -10.05 4.58 -1.26
N ALA A 208 -10.06 3.31 -1.69
CA ALA A 208 -11.24 2.70 -2.27
C ALA A 208 -12.41 2.60 -1.28
N LEU A 209 -12.13 2.17 -0.04
CA LEU A 209 -13.13 2.12 1.02
C LEU A 209 -13.59 3.52 1.44
N ALA A 210 -12.66 4.48 1.55
CA ALA A 210 -12.98 5.86 1.90
C ALA A 210 -13.92 6.53 0.87
N ALA A 211 -13.69 6.29 -0.41
CA ALA A 211 -14.56 6.73 -1.50
C ALA A 211 -15.95 6.06 -1.46
N GLY A 212 -16.08 4.88 -0.84
CA GLY A 212 -17.35 4.16 -0.69
C GLY A 212 -17.52 2.96 -1.63
N ASN A 213 -16.42 2.42 -2.18
CA ASN A 213 -16.46 1.27 -3.08
C ASN A 213 -16.53 -0.07 -2.33
N SER A 214 -16.97 -1.12 -3.04
CA SER A 214 -16.70 -2.50 -2.64
C SER A 214 -15.36 -2.95 -3.25
N VAL A 215 -14.52 -3.61 -2.47
CA VAL A 215 -13.13 -3.94 -2.80
C VAL A 215 -12.96 -5.46 -2.87
N VAL A 216 -12.28 -5.92 -3.93
CA VAL A 216 -11.88 -7.31 -4.12
C VAL A 216 -10.37 -7.36 -4.33
N VAL A 217 -9.64 -7.96 -3.39
CA VAL A 217 -8.17 -8.02 -3.40
C VAL A 217 -7.70 -9.41 -3.78
N LYS A 218 -6.84 -9.52 -4.79
CA LYS A 218 -6.03 -10.71 -5.06
C LYS A 218 -4.59 -10.47 -4.56
N PRO A 219 -4.22 -10.99 -3.39
CA PRO A 219 -2.84 -10.91 -2.93
C PRO A 219 -1.94 -11.88 -3.68
N SER A 220 -0.64 -11.60 -3.70
CA SER A 220 0.35 -12.54 -4.21
C SER A 220 0.27 -13.88 -3.47
N GLU A 221 0.30 -14.96 -4.24
CA GLU A 221 0.28 -16.33 -3.73
C GLU A 221 1.48 -16.66 -2.82
N LEU A 222 2.57 -15.89 -2.93
CA LEU A 222 3.77 -16.06 -2.08
C LEU A 222 3.61 -15.47 -0.68
N ALA A 223 2.73 -14.49 -0.47
CA ALA A 223 2.59 -13.79 0.81
C ALA A 223 1.17 -13.24 1.07
N PRO A 224 0.13 -14.10 1.13
CA PRO A 224 -1.27 -13.65 1.22
C PRO A 224 -1.79 -13.46 2.66
N ILE A 225 -1.08 -13.95 3.67
CA ILE A 225 -1.65 -14.26 4.99
C ILE A 225 -2.15 -13.01 5.72
N THR A 226 -1.36 -11.94 5.73
CA THR A 226 -1.70 -10.69 6.42
C THR A 226 -2.83 -9.93 5.74
N VAL A 227 -2.97 -10.01 4.41
CA VAL A 227 -4.09 -9.41 3.68
C VAL A 227 -5.40 -10.13 4.03
N LEU A 228 -5.37 -11.47 4.11
CA LEU A 228 -6.50 -12.29 4.57
C LEU A 228 -6.89 -11.94 6.01
N LYS A 229 -5.91 -11.88 6.92
CA LYS A 229 -6.13 -11.51 8.32
C LYS A 229 -6.68 -10.09 8.48
N PHE A 230 -6.22 -9.15 7.65
CA PHE A 230 -6.74 -7.78 7.68
C PHE A 230 -8.24 -7.72 7.31
N ALA A 231 -8.70 -8.55 6.38
CA ALA A 231 -10.12 -8.56 6.00
C ALA A 231 -11.04 -9.03 7.13
N GLU A 232 -10.62 -10.03 7.91
CA GLU A 232 -11.34 -10.47 9.11
C GLU A 232 -11.36 -9.36 10.17
N LEU A 233 -10.20 -8.74 10.45
CA LEU A 233 -10.10 -7.62 11.39
C LEU A 233 -10.98 -6.43 10.98
N ALA A 234 -11.06 -6.11 9.67
CA ALA A 234 -11.89 -5.02 9.17
C ALA A 234 -13.38 -5.29 9.39
N LEU A 235 -13.83 -6.53 9.16
CA LEU A 235 -15.21 -6.97 9.41
C LEU A 235 -15.57 -6.84 10.89
N GLU A 236 -14.72 -7.32 11.80
CA GLU A 236 -14.93 -7.27 13.25
C GLU A 236 -15.02 -5.83 13.79
N HIS A 237 -14.49 -4.86 13.05
CA HIS A 237 -14.45 -3.45 13.45
C HIS A 237 -15.34 -2.53 12.61
N GLY A 238 -16.40 -3.11 12.03
CA GLY A 238 -17.55 -2.36 11.54
C GLY A 238 -17.61 -2.19 10.02
N LEU A 239 -16.69 -2.80 9.26
CA LEU A 239 -16.84 -2.86 7.82
C LEU A 239 -17.98 -3.83 7.45
N PRO A 240 -18.97 -3.43 6.63
CA PRO A 240 -20.08 -4.32 6.31
C PRO A 240 -19.65 -5.59 5.52
N PRO A 241 -20.35 -6.72 5.71
CA PRO A 241 -20.11 -7.94 4.93
C PRO A 241 -20.13 -7.70 3.41
N GLY A 242 -19.19 -8.31 2.69
CA GLY A 242 -19.08 -8.21 1.23
C GLY A 242 -18.45 -6.92 0.70
N VAL A 243 -18.16 -5.92 1.56
CA VAL A 243 -17.49 -4.68 1.16
C VAL A 243 -15.99 -4.89 0.93
N LEU A 244 -15.34 -5.76 1.69
CA LEU A 244 -13.95 -6.18 1.43
C LEU A 244 -13.91 -7.70 1.28
N ASN A 245 -13.37 -8.15 0.16
CA ASN A 245 -13.21 -9.55 -0.19
C ASN A 245 -11.76 -9.81 -0.58
N VAL A 246 -11.19 -10.95 -0.17
CA VAL A 246 -9.81 -11.32 -0.46
C VAL A 246 -9.79 -12.69 -1.12
N LEU A 247 -9.32 -12.75 -2.36
CA LEU A 247 -9.36 -13.91 -3.24
C LEU A 247 -7.93 -14.37 -3.55
N PRO A 248 -7.31 -15.23 -2.72
CA PRO A 248 -5.98 -15.76 -2.96
C PRO A 248 -5.99 -16.75 -4.13
N GLY A 249 -4.84 -16.95 -4.75
CA GLY A 249 -4.64 -17.91 -5.84
C GLY A 249 -3.61 -17.41 -6.84
N THR A 250 -3.43 -18.11 -7.96
CA THR A 250 -2.38 -17.75 -8.92
C THR A 250 -2.80 -16.59 -9.82
N GLY A 251 -1.82 -15.85 -10.36
CA GLY A 251 -2.07 -14.76 -11.31
C GLY A 251 -2.84 -15.19 -12.57
N PRO A 252 -2.35 -16.19 -13.33
CA PRO A 252 -2.98 -16.60 -14.60
C PRO A 252 -4.45 -17.03 -14.47
N GLU A 253 -4.85 -17.60 -13.34
CA GLU A 253 -6.21 -18.07 -13.12
C GLU A 253 -7.07 -17.00 -12.43
N VAL A 254 -6.71 -16.60 -11.21
CA VAL A 254 -7.56 -15.73 -10.38
C VAL A 254 -7.54 -14.29 -10.86
N ALA A 255 -6.36 -13.73 -11.15
CA ALA A 255 -6.26 -12.34 -11.59
C ALA A 255 -6.92 -12.14 -12.96
N SER A 256 -6.68 -13.08 -13.89
CA SER A 256 -7.29 -13.03 -15.23
C SER A 256 -8.82 -13.07 -15.16
N THR A 257 -9.39 -13.99 -14.38
CA THR A 257 -10.84 -14.13 -14.21
C THR A 257 -11.43 -12.87 -13.57
N LEU A 258 -10.83 -12.40 -12.46
CA LEU A 258 -11.26 -11.20 -11.75
C LEU A 258 -11.26 -9.95 -12.64
N VAL A 259 -10.18 -9.74 -13.41
CA VAL A 259 -10.02 -8.59 -14.30
C VAL A 259 -11.01 -8.63 -15.47
N ASN A 260 -11.48 -9.80 -15.88
CA ASN A 260 -12.49 -9.93 -16.94
C ASN A 260 -13.94 -9.87 -16.44
N HIS A 261 -14.17 -9.93 -15.13
CA HIS A 261 -15.53 -9.94 -14.57
C HIS A 261 -16.29 -8.62 -14.82
N VAL A 262 -17.53 -8.67 -15.32
CA VAL A 262 -18.29 -7.50 -15.80
C VAL A 262 -18.66 -6.47 -14.72
N ALA A 263 -18.81 -6.93 -13.48
CA ALA A 263 -19.13 -6.06 -12.34
C ALA A 263 -17.96 -5.16 -11.91
N VAL A 264 -16.71 -5.56 -12.21
CA VAL A 264 -15.51 -4.79 -11.84
C VAL A 264 -15.42 -3.53 -12.70
N LYS A 265 -15.31 -2.36 -12.05
CA LYS A 265 -15.27 -1.03 -12.70
C LYS A 265 -13.88 -0.44 -12.82
N LYS A 266 -12.98 -0.82 -11.91
CA LYS A 266 -11.58 -0.42 -11.92
C LYS A 266 -10.69 -1.57 -11.49
N VAL A 267 -9.52 -1.63 -12.10
CA VAL A 267 -8.44 -2.55 -11.75
C VAL A 267 -7.24 -1.72 -11.30
N ASP A 268 -6.70 -2.06 -10.13
CA ASP A 268 -5.51 -1.44 -9.58
C ASP A 268 -4.46 -2.52 -9.27
N ILE A 269 -3.37 -2.55 -10.03
CA ILE A 269 -2.34 -3.58 -9.96
C ILE A 269 -1.01 -3.01 -9.51
N THR A 270 -0.34 -3.72 -8.61
CA THR A 270 1.09 -3.56 -8.39
C THR A 270 1.80 -4.87 -8.68
N ALA A 271 2.67 -4.89 -9.68
CA ALA A 271 3.33 -6.12 -10.15
C ALA A 271 4.58 -5.82 -11.01
N GLY A 272 5.24 -6.85 -11.53
CA GLY A 272 6.23 -6.66 -12.59
C GLY A 272 5.58 -6.15 -13.89
N THR A 273 6.35 -5.44 -14.72
CA THR A 273 5.84 -4.75 -15.93
C THR A 273 5.10 -5.67 -16.89
N SER A 274 5.59 -6.89 -17.12
CA SER A 274 4.93 -7.86 -18.01
C SER A 274 3.55 -8.29 -17.50
N ALA A 275 3.40 -8.54 -16.21
CA ALA A 275 2.10 -8.84 -15.60
C ALA A 275 1.15 -7.63 -15.67
N GLY A 276 1.68 -6.43 -15.44
CA GLY A 276 0.94 -5.17 -15.61
C GLY A 276 0.39 -4.99 -17.02
N GLN A 277 1.19 -5.28 -18.05
CA GLN A 277 0.77 -5.21 -19.45
C GLN A 277 -0.36 -6.19 -19.77
N VAL A 278 -0.25 -7.45 -19.31
CA VAL A 278 -1.29 -8.49 -19.52
C VAL A 278 -2.62 -8.08 -18.87
N VAL A 279 -2.56 -7.57 -17.64
CA VAL A 279 -3.75 -7.08 -16.92
C VAL A 279 -4.31 -5.82 -17.57
N GLY A 280 -3.45 -4.90 -18.00
CA GLY A 280 -3.84 -3.68 -18.70
C GLY A 280 -4.55 -3.95 -20.03
N GLN A 281 -4.09 -4.93 -20.82
CA GLN A 281 -4.78 -5.37 -22.04
C GLN A 281 -6.19 -5.90 -21.73
N SER A 282 -6.31 -6.71 -20.68
CA SER A 282 -7.59 -7.26 -20.25
C SER A 282 -8.53 -6.17 -19.73
N ALA A 283 -8.02 -5.21 -18.95
CA ALA A 283 -8.79 -4.06 -18.47
C ALA A 283 -9.26 -3.16 -19.65
N GLY A 284 -8.37 -2.91 -20.61
CA GLY A 284 -8.65 -2.10 -21.79
C GLY A 284 -9.72 -2.71 -22.70
N LYS A 285 -9.75 -4.06 -22.85
CA LYS A 285 -10.81 -4.77 -23.59
C LYS A 285 -12.22 -4.43 -23.09
N HIS A 286 -12.37 -4.12 -21.80
CA HIS A 286 -13.64 -3.78 -21.16
C HIS A 286 -13.74 -2.29 -20.79
N ILE A 287 -12.79 -1.46 -21.21
CA ILE A 287 -12.72 -0.02 -20.91
C ILE A 287 -12.82 0.25 -19.40
N LYS A 288 -12.16 -0.59 -18.59
CA LYS A 288 -12.09 -0.41 -17.14
C LYS A 288 -11.08 0.65 -16.80
N LEU A 289 -11.35 1.45 -15.75
CA LEU A 289 -10.33 2.32 -15.19
C LEU A 289 -9.16 1.47 -14.70
N PHE A 290 -7.94 1.94 -14.97
CA PHE A 290 -6.74 1.16 -14.73
C PHE A 290 -5.69 2.01 -14.03
N THR A 291 -5.20 1.51 -12.90
CA THR A 291 -4.03 2.03 -12.21
C THR A 291 -2.99 0.92 -12.14
N ALA A 292 -1.74 1.25 -12.42
CA ALA A 292 -0.65 0.30 -12.42
C ALA A 292 0.59 0.91 -11.77
N GLU A 293 1.14 0.19 -10.80
CA GLU A 293 2.45 0.45 -10.20
C GLU A 293 3.38 -0.70 -10.57
N LEU A 294 4.40 -0.42 -11.38
CA LEU A 294 5.20 -1.46 -12.02
C LEU A 294 6.66 -1.42 -11.55
N GLY A 295 7.54 -2.11 -12.29
CA GLY A 295 8.94 -2.21 -11.94
C GLY A 295 9.70 -0.88 -11.97
N GLY A 296 10.89 -0.89 -11.39
CA GLY A 296 11.78 0.26 -11.38
C GLY A 296 13.24 -0.10 -11.59
N LYS A 297 14.01 0.90 -12.01
CA LYS A 297 15.47 0.86 -12.05
C LYS A 297 16.03 2.19 -11.52
N ALA A 298 15.66 2.50 -10.29
CA ALA A 298 15.83 3.82 -9.70
C ALA A 298 17.32 4.23 -9.66
N PRO A 299 17.67 5.43 -10.16
CA PRO A 299 19.02 5.95 -10.08
C PRO A 299 19.29 6.60 -8.70
N ILE A 300 20.52 6.47 -8.21
CA ILE A 300 21.04 7.18 -7.05
C ILE A 300 22.22 8.02 -7.55
N LEU A 301 22.08 9.34 -7.53
CA LEU A 301 23.11 10.28 -7.95
C LEU A 301 23.89 10.76 -6.72
N VAL A 302 25.19 10.53 -6.69
CA VAL A 302 26.08 10.94 -5.59
C VAL A 302 27.09 11.94 -6.13
N PHE A 303 26.87 13.23 -5.82
CA PHE A 303 27.72 14.32 -6.25
C PHE A 303 28.99 14.41 -5.41
N SER A 304 30.02 15.10 -5.93
CA SER A 304 31.33 15.20 -5.29
C SER A 304 31.33 15.96 -3.97
N ASP A 305 30.29 16.77 -3.73
CA ASP A 305 30.05 17.53 -2.50
C ASP A 305 29.11 16.82 -1.51
N ALA A 306 28.70 15.58 -1.81
CA ALA A 306 27.83 14.80 -0.95
C ALA A 306 28.52 14.48 0.39
N ASP A 307 27.74 14.49 1.48
CA ASP A 307 28.20 13.89 2.72
C ASP A 307 28.42 12.38 2.52
N MET A 308 29.69 11.96 2.53
CA MET A 308 30.11 10.60 2.19
C MET A 308 29.42 9.55 3.08
N ALA A 309 29.30 9.81 4.38
CA ALA A 309 28.71 8.86 5.32
C ALA A 309 27.21 8.66 5.06
N SER A 310 26.48 9.75 4.82
CA SER A 310 25.06 9.74 4.48
C SER A 310 24.80 9.13 3.11
N ALA A 311 25.64 9.43 2.10
CA ALA A 311 25.51 8.87 0.76
C ALA A 311 25.72 7.34 0.75
N VAL A 312 26.74 6.83 1.45
CA VAL A 312 26.97 5.39 1.58
C VAL A 312 25.82 4.72 2.33
N SER A 313 25.41 5.28 3.47
CA SER A 313 24.32 4.73 4.28
C SER A 313 22.98 4.74 3.54
N GLY A 314 22.70 5.84 2.84
CA GLY A 314 21.51 6.02 2.01
C GLY A 314 21.49 5.07 0.81
N THR A 315 22.63 4.85 0.16
CA THR A 315 22.78 3.85 -0.91
C THR A 315 22.54 2.43 -0.40
N CYS A 316 23.06 2.08 0.78
CA CYS A 316 22.75 0.77 1.36
C CYS A 316 21.25 0.63 1.68
N PHE A 317 20.65 1.67 2.24
CA PHE A 317 19.24 1.67 2.63
C PHE A 317 18.31 1.61 1.41
N SER A 318 18.65 2.32 0.33
CA SER A 318 17.87 2.31 -0.91
C SER A 318 17.91 0.94 -1.60
N ALA A 319 19.07 0.29 -1.61
CA ALA A 319 19.31 -0.91 -2.40
C ALA A 319 19.00 -2.23 -1.69
N PHE A 320 19.25 -2.34 -0.38
CA PHE A 320 19.31 -3.64 0.31
C PHE A 320 18.22 -3.87 1.35
N VAL A 321 17.39 -2.85 1.65
CA VAL A 321 16.13 -3.06 2.39
C VAL A 321 15.27 -4.09 1.67
N ALA A 322 14.61 -4.98 2.42
CA ALA A 322 13.84 -6.09 1.87
C ALA A 322 14.65 -6.99 0.90
N SER A 323 15.97 -7.03 1.09
CA SER A 323 16.91 -7.75 0.20
C SER A 323 16.82 -7.28 -1.25
N GLY A 324 16.59 -5.97 -1.45
CA GLY A 324 16.47 -5.35 -2.77
C GLY A 324 15.20 -5.70 -3.55
N GLN A 325 14.20 -6.28 -2.88
CA GLN A 325 12.91 -6.64 -3.47
C GLN A 325 11.91 -5.49 -3.33
N THR A 326 12.31 -4.26 -3.67
CA THR A 326 11.45 -3.09 -3.62
C THR A 326 11.44 -2.42 -5.00
N CYS A 327 10.26 -2.02 -5.50
CA CYS A 327 10.11 -1.43 -6.83
C CYS A 327 10.89 -0.09 -7.00
N VAL A 328 11.12 0.62 -5.90
CA VAL A 328 11.97 1.82 -5.83
C VAL A 328 13.37 1.54 -5.29
N SER A 329 13.85 0.30 -5.33
CA SER A 329 15.22 0.01 -4.94
C SER A 329 16.20 0.79 -5.82
N GLY A 330 17.08 1.56 -5.18
CA GLY A 330 18.12 2.32 -5.85
C GLY A 330 19.20 1.38 -6.39
N THR A 331 19.06 0.98 -7.65
CA THR A 331 19.83 -0.12 -8.26
C THR A 331 20.85 0.36 -9.30
N ARG A 332 20.82 1.64 -9.65
CA ARG A 332 21.83 2.31 -10.49
C ARG A 332 22.51 3.41 -9.70
N VAL A 333 23.66 3.11 -9.12
CA VAL A 333 24.51 4.10 -8.46
C VAL A 333 25.29 4.85 -9.53
N LEU A 334 25.06 6.16 -9.59
CA LEU A 334 25.78 7.12 -10.38
C LEU A 334 26.61 7.94 -9.39
N VAL A 335 27.93 7.82 -9.44
CA VAL A 335 28.83 8.48 -8.48
C VAL A 335 29.82 9.38 -9.21
N HIS A 336 30.00 10.61 -8.73
CA HIS A 336 30.92 11.54 -9.35
C HIS A 336 32.36 10.99 -9.31
N ALA A 337 33.05 11.01 -10.45
CA ALA A 337 34.39 10.42 -10.65
C ALA A 337 35.41 10.81 -9.55
N ARG A 338 35.38 12.07 -9.07
CA ARG A 338 36.28 12.58 -8.02
C ARG A 338 36.22 11.81 -6.71
N ILE A 339 35.06 11.23 -6.36
CA ILE A 339 34.84 10.53 -5.09
C ILE A 339 34.56 9.04 -5.26
N ALA A 340 34.47 8.55 -6.52
CA ALA A 340 34.01 7.19 -6.83
C ALA A 340 34.81 6.09 -6.13
N ALA A 341 36.15 6.17 -6.16
CA ALA A 341 37.01 5.18 -5.52
C ALA A 341 36.77 5.09 -4.00
N GLN A 342 36.78 6.24 -3.32
CA GLN A 342 36.55 6.31 -1.87
C GLN A 342 35.13 5.87 -1.49
N PHE A 343 34.14 6.25 -2.31
CA PHE A 343 32.75 5.87 -2.10
C PHE A 343 32.56 4.35 -2.20
N LEU A 344 33.10 3.72 -3.25
CA LEU A 344 32.98 2.27 -3.45
C LEU A 344 33.69 1.47 -2.36
N GLU A 345 34.87 1.91 -1.91
CA GLU A 345 35.59 1.29 -0.80
C GLU A 345 34.74 1.30 0.50
N ARG A 346 34.20 2.47 0.86
CA ARG A 346 33.34 2.62 2.05
C ARG A 346 32.03 1.86 1.91
N LEU A 347 31.48 1.79 0.70
CA LEU A 347 30.29 1.00 0.41
C LEU A 347 30.58 -0.48 0.66
N VAL A 348 31.68 -1.02 0.13
CA VAL A 348 32.11 -2.41 0.38
C VAL A 348 32.25 -2.70 1.88
N GLN A 349 32.92 -1.83 2.64
CA GLN A 349 33.04 -1.99 4.11
C GLN A 349 31.66 -2.08 4.79
N ARG A 350 30.70 -1.28 4.32
CA ARG A 350 29.32 -1.33 4.83
C ARG A 350 28.61 -2.61 4.43
N LEU A 351 28.79 -3.09 3.20
CA LEU A 351 28.19 -4.35 2.74
C LEU A 351 28.77 -5.56 3.46
N GLU A 352 30.08 -5.57 3.76
CA GLU A 352 30.69 -6.61 4.60
C GLU A 352 30.06 -6.65 6.00
N SER A 353 29.81 -5.48 6.59
CA SER A 353 29.11 -5.37 7.88
C SER A 353 27.67 -5.88 7.82
N ILE A 354 26.97 -5.68 6.69
CA ILE A 354 25.62 -6.21 6.46
C ILE A 354 25.69 -7.73 6.31
N THR A 355 26.59 -8.25 5.47
CA THR A 355 26.74 -9.70 5.22
C THR A 355 27.09 -10.48 6.47
N LYS A 356 28.00 -9.96 7.33
CA LYS A 356 28.32 -10.56 8.63
C LYS A 356 27.12 -10.60 9.59
N ARG A 357 26.10 -9.80 9.32
CA ARG A 357 24.86 -9.71 10.10
C ARG A 357 23.64 -10.24 9.33
N ILE A 358 23.85 -11.16 8.38
CA ILE A 358 22.77 -11.98 7.83
C ILE A 358 22.68 -13.23 8.70
N GLY A 359 21.50 -13.52 9.21
CA GLY A 359 21.25 -14.65 10.11
C GLY A 359 19.76 -14.90 10.31
N SER A 360 19.44 -15.76 11.27
CA SER A 360 18.05 -16.10 11.61
C SER A 360 17.27 -14.87 12.02
N ARG A 361 15.96 -14.91 11.79
CA ARG A 361 15.03 -13.91 12.31
C ARG A 361 14.73 -14.09 13.79
N THR A 362 14.98 -15.26 14.37
CA THR A 362 14.51 -15.63 15.72
C THR A 362 15.62 -15.99 16.69
N HIS A 363 16.77 -16.43 16.19
CA HIS A 363 17.90 -16.81 17.03
C HIS A 363 18.63 -15.56 17.52
N ILE A 364 18.70 -15.38 18.84
CA ILE A 364 19.35 -14.24 19.49
C ILE A 364 20.85 -14.58 19.63
N PRO A 365 21.79 -13.82 19.04
CA PRO A 365 23.22 -14.14 19.16
C PRO A 365 23.71 -14.03 20.61
N HIS A 366 24.51 -15.01 21.06
CA HIS A 366 25.16 -14.98 22.38
C HIS A 366 26.16 -13.82 22.55
N THR A 367 26.62 -13.22 21.44
CA THR A 367 27.65 -12.17 21.38
C THR A 367 27.09 -10.77 21.16
N ALA A 368 25.77 -10.61 21.08
CA ALA A 368 25.17 -9.31 20.77
C ALA A 368 25.22 -8.36 21.97
N VAL A 369 25.83 -7.18 21.76
CA VAL A 369 25.71 -6.03 22.67
C VAL A 369 24.44 -5.28 22.30
N TYR A 370 23.48 -5.26 23.22
CA TYR A 370 22.22 -4.55 23.05
C TYR A 370 22.32 -3.15 23.68
N PRO A 371 21.62 -2.14 23.13
CA PRO A 371 21.30 -0.92 23.87
C PRO A 371 20.73 -1.27 25.25
N ALA A 372 21.07 -0.51 26.30
CA ALA A 372 20.71 -0.84 27.70
C ALA A 372 19.18 -0.92 27.95
N ASP A 373 18.38 -0.38 27.05
CA ASP A 373 16.91 -0.41 26.99
C ASP A 373 16.36 -1.59 26.16
N ALA A 374 17.18 -2.31 25.41
CA ALA A 374 16.82 -3.50 24.64
C ALA A 374 17.20 -4.79 25.40
N ARG A 375 16.32 -5.25 26.28
CA ARG A 375 16.48 -6.57 26.93
C ARG A 375 16.28 -7.70 25.90
N PRO A 376 17.08 -8.79 25.94
CA PRO A 376 17.06 -9.90 24.96
C PRO A 376 15.84 -10.84 25.09
N SER A 377 14.64 -10.32 25.41
CA SER A 377 13.42 -11.12 25.60
C SER A 377 12.57 -11.29 24.34
N THR A 378 12.96 -10.73 23.20
CA THR A 378 12.24 -10.92 21.94
C THR A 378 12.83 -12.11 21.19
N ALA A 379 12.06 -13.17 20.87
CA ALA A 379 12.43 -14.28 19.94
C ALA A 379 12.66 -13.80 18.49
N GLN A 380 13.26 -12.64 18.36
CA GLN A 380 13.42 -11.87 17.17
C GLN A 380 14.84 -11.37 17.23
N ASN A 381 15.60 -11.56 16.16
CA ASN A 381 16.98 -11.15 16.04
C ASN A 381 17.01 -9.75 15.38
N PRO A 382 17.00 -8.64 16.15
CA PRO A 382 17.09 -7.30 15.58
C PRO A 382 18.47 -7.00 14.98
N ALA A 383 19.46 -7.84 15.27
CA ALA A 383 20.81 -7.70 14.72
C ALA A 383 20.87 -8.15 13.25
N SER A 384 20.00 -9.09 12.84
CA SER A 384 19.87 -9.49 11.43
C SER A 384 19.51 -8.29 10.55
N MET A 385 20.33 -8.02 9.54
CA MET A 385 20.23 -6.81 8.71
C MET A 385 19.59 -7.00 7.36
N MET A 386 19.64 -8.21 6.79
CA MET A 386 19.08 -8.53 5.50
C MET A 386 18.60 -9.98 5.51
N GLY A 387 17.43 -10.22 4.91
CA GLY A 387 16.81 -11.54 4.82
C GLY A 387 17.14 -12.27 3.50
N PRO A 388 16.54 -13.42 3.25
CA PRO A 388 16.56 -14.08 1.94
C PRO A 388 15.74 -13.31 0.90
N VAL A 389 15.89 -13.69 -0.38
CA VAL A 389 14.89 -13.36 -1.40
C VAL A 389 13.67 -14.29 -1.27
N ILE A 390 12.52 -13.90 -1.83
CA ILE A 390 11.22 -14.53 -1.52
C ILE A 390 11.12 -16.02 -1.90
N SER A 391 11.89 -16.49 -2.88
CA SER A 391 11.70 -17.83 -3.43
C SER A 391 12.91 -18.36 -4.18
N ALA A 392 12.97 -19.69 -4.34
CA ALA A 392 13.98 -20.37 -5.16
C ALA A 392 14.02 -19.84 -6.61
N ARG A 393 12.86 -19.49 -7.19
CA ARG A 393 12.81 -18.87 -8.53
C ARG A 393 13.52 -17.52 -8.57
N SER A 394 13.36 -16.71 -7.52
CA SER A 394 14.01 -15.40 -7.41
C SER A 394 15.52 -15.56 -7.25
N LEU A 395 15.96 -16.54 -6.44
CA LEU A 395 17.37 -16.89 -6.27
C LEU A 395 18.00 -17.35 -7.59
N ALA A 396 17.38 -18.31 -8.28
CA ALA A 396 17.87 -18.84 -9.55
C ALA A 396 17.98 -17.75 -10.64
N ARG A 397 17.06 -16.77 -10.66
CA ARG A 397 17.17 -15.61 -11.55
C ARG A 397 18.43 -14.79 -11.27
N LEU A 398 18.74 -14.54 -9.99
CA LEU A 398 19.94 -13.80 -9.61
C LEU A 398 21.21 -14.57 -9.97
N GLU A 399 21.27 -15.87 -9.64
CA GLU A 399 22.39 -16.74 -10.00
C GLU A 399 22.60 -16.79 -11.52
N SER A 400 21.53 -16.88 -12.30
CA SER A 400 21.60 -16.86 -13.77
C SER A 400 22.14 -15.55 -14.32
N VAL A 401 21.73 -14.41 -13.75
CA VAL A 401 22.22 -13.10 -14.21
C VAL A 401 23.69 -12.92 -13.86
N ILE A 402 24.10 -13.28 -12.63
CA ILE A 402 25.50 -13.14 -12.21
C ILE A 402 26.41 -14.14 -12.93
N GLY A 403 25.97 -15.38 -13.15
CA GLY A 403 26.75 -16.40 -13.87
C GLY A 403 26.99 -16.08 -15.35
N ALA A 404 26.27 -15.10 -15.91
CA ALA A 404 26.48 -14.63 -17.28
C ALA A 404 27.47 -13.45 -17.37
N LEU A 405 27.96 -12.93 -16.25
CA LEU A 405 28.91 -11.81 -16.18
C LEU A 405 30.35 -12.32 -16.09
N THR A 406 31.31 -11.51 -16.54
CA THR A 406 32.73 -11.80 -16.30
C THR A 406 33.14 -11.47 -14.87
N PRO A 407 34.21 -12.07 -14.32
CA PRO A 407 34.70 -11.75 -12.98
C PRO A 407 35.00 -10.27 -12.77
N GLU A 408 35.45 -9.56 -13.81
CA GLU A 408 35.77 -8.13 -13.77
C GLU A 408 34.53 -7.23 -13.66
N GLU A 409 33.36 -7.72 -14.05
CA GLU A 409 32.08 -7.02 -13.91
C GLU A 409 31.50 -7.13 -12.49
N VAL A 410 31.95 -8.11 -11.70
CA VAL A 410 31.51 -8.33 -10.32
C VAL A 410 32.50 -7.68 -9.34
N TYR A 411 32.26 -6.41 -9.00
CA TYR A 411 33.10 -5.66 -8.08
C TYR A 411 33.09 -6.24 -6.66
N TRP A 412 31.93 -6.68 -6.18
CA TRP A 412 31.79 -7.30 -4.86
C TRP A 412 30.54 -8.18 -4.76
N GLY A 413 30.60 -9.30 -4.02
CA GLY A 413 29.45 -10.16 -3.74
C GLY A 413 29.18 -11.19 -4.85
N GLY A 414 27.95 -11.21 -5.37
CA GLY A 414 27.57 -12.04 -6.52
C GLY A 414 27.36 -13.52 -6.23
N LYS A 415 27.09 -13.92 -4.98
CA LYS A 415 26.96 -15.35 -4.64
C LYS A 415 25.76 -15.65 -3.76
N ARG A 416 25.20 -16.85 -3.94
CA ARG A 416 24.35 -17.48 -2.94
C ARG A 416 25.15 -17.65 -1.64
N LEU A 417 24.50 -17.34 -0.52
CA LEU A 417 25.08 -17.57 0.80
C LEU A 417 24.75 -18.98 1.27
N THR A 418 25.76 -19.70 1.74
CA THR A 418 25.65 -21.09 2.21
C THR A 418 26.46 -21.27 3.50
N GLY A 419 26.14 -22.32 4.26
CA GLY A 419 26.82 -22.63 5.52
C GLY A 419 26.34 -21.79 6.71
N PRO A 420 27.03 -21.88 7.85
CA PRO A 420 26.62 -21.20 9.08
C PRO A 420 26.79 -19.68 8.97
N SER A 421 25.72 -18.96 9.32
CA SER A 421 25.69 -17.51 9.46
C SER A 421 26.76 -17.04 10.45
N PRO A 422 27.61 -16.06 10.09
CA PRO A 422 28.58 -15.47 11.03
C PRO A 422 27.93 -14.78 12.24
N LEU A 423 26.65 -14.40 12.12
CA LEU A 423 25.93 -13.72 13.18
C LEU A 423 25.52 -14.67 14.30
N ASP A 424 25.02 -15.85 13.94
CA ASP A 424 24.28 -16.72 14.86
C ASP A 424 24.35 -18.23 14.54
N GLY A 425 25.17 -18.64 13.58
CA GLY A 425 25.34 -20.04 13.20
C GLY A 425 24.19 -20.64 12.38
N THR A 426 23.15 -19.86 12.06
CA THR A 426 22.03 -20.32 11.23
C THR A 426 22.52 -20.85 9.89
N ASP A 427 22.10 -22.06 9.50
CA ASP A 427 22.45 -22.63 8.20
C ASP A 427 21.73 -21.90 7.06
N LEU A 428 22.47 -21.03 6.37
CA LEU A 428 21.97 -20.21 5.26
C LEU A 428 21.69 -21.04 3.99
N SER A 429 22.17 -22.29 3.91
CA SER A 429 21.93 -23.14 2.74
C SER A 429 20.46 -23.57 2.58
N LYS A 430 19.70 -23.59 3.69
CA LYS A 430 18.27 -23.95 3.73
C LYS A 430 17.36 -22.89 3.12
N GLY A 431 17.76 -21.63 3.16
CA GLY A 431 16.98 -20.51 2.65
C GLY A 431 17.46 -19.97 1.31
N HIS A 432 16.76 -18.97 0.81
CA HIS A 432 17.06 -18.29 -0.45
C HIS A 432 17.96 -17.07 -0.24
N PHE A 433 19.09 -17.24 0.46
CA PHE A 433 19.98 -16.14 0.79
C PHE A 433 20.95 -15.81 -0.36
N PHE A 434 21.03 -14.52 -0.70
CA PHE A 434 21.95 -14.00 -1.71
C PHE A 434 22.74 -12.82 -1.15
N SER A 435 24.04 -12.76 -1.42
CA SER A 435 24.89 -11.67 -0.92
C SER A 435 24.47 -10.33 -1.53
N PRO A 436 24.55 -9.20 -0.80
CA PRO A 436 24.54 -7.90 -1.44
C PRO A 436 25.63 -7.88 -2.53
N THR A 437 25.40 -7.20 -3.64
CA THR A 437 26.27 -7.31 -4.82
C THR A 437 26.44 -5.96 -5.48
N ILE A 438 27.68 -5.62 -5.83
CA ILE A 438 28.03 -4.45 -6.62
C ILE A 438 28.57 -4.94 -7.96
N LEU A 439 27.96 -4.48 -9.04
CA LEU A 439 28.42 -4.69 -10.41
C LEU A 439 29.02 -3.40 -10.95
N THR A 440 30.15 -3.49 -11.62
CA THR A 440 30.74 -2.39 -12.39
C THR A 440 30.35 -2.55 -13.85
N ILE A 441 29.67 -1.56 -14.40
CA ILE A 441 29.13 -1.62 -15.75
C ILE A 441 29.94 -0.69 -16.66
N SER A 442 30.57 -1.26 -17.69
CA SER A 442 31.22 -0.52 -18.77
C SER A 442 30.29 -0.24 -19.96
N ASN A 443 29.21 -1.02 -20.09
CA ASN A 443 28.21 -0.89 -21.15
C ASN A 443 26.79 -0.75 -20.56
N THR A 444 26.19 0.42 -20.73
CA THR A 444 24.83 0.73 -20.28
C THR A 444 23.73 -0.01 -21.06
N ASP A 445 24.05 -0.73 -22.14
CA ASP A 445 23.09 -1.64 -22.78
C ASP A 445 23.01 -3.02 -22.14
N SER A 446 23.87 -3.31 -21.15
CA SER A 446 23.85 -4.58 -20.43
C SER A 446 22.51 -4.86 -19.76
N ARG A 447 22.17 -6.16 -19.66
CA ARG A 447 20.96 -6.62 -18.96
C ARG A 447 20.93 -6.14 -17.51
N ALA A 448 22.07 -6.16 -16.82
CA ALA A 448 22.19 -5.72 -15.43
C ALA A 448 21.91 -4.22 -15.26
N TRP A 449 22.22 -3.39 -16.26
CA TRP A 449 21.88 -1.97 -16.26
C TRP A 449 20.41 -1.71 -16.57
N ARG A 450 19.88 -2.32 -17.65
CA ARG A 450 18.54 -2.00 -18.17
C ARG A 450 17.40 -2.65 -17.39
N GLN A 451 17.59 -3.88 -16.91
CA GLN A 451 16.50 -4.67 -16.34
C GLN A 451 16.45 -4.61 -14.81
N GLU A 452 15.24 -4.64 -14.27
CA GLU A 452 14.99 -4.82 -12.84
C GLU A 452 15.31 -6.26 -12.42
N LEU A 453 16.30 -6.42 -11.52
CA LEU A 453 16.70 -7.74 -11.00
C LEU A 453 15.93 -8.15 -9.74
N PHE A 454 15.32 -7.16 -9.06
CA PHE A 454 14.49 -7.33 -7.86
C PHE A 454 15.11 -8.27 -6.82
N GLY A 455 16.31 -7.88 -6.38
CA GLY A 455 17.18 -8.60 -5.46
C GLY A 455 18.34 -7.69 -5.03
N PRO A 456 19.26 -8.14 -4.16
CA PRO A 456 20.23 -7.27 -3.52
C PRO A 456 21.45 -7.01 -4.43
N VAL A 457 21.20 -6.48 -5.63
CA VAL A 457 22.21 -6.24 -6.67
C VAL A 457 22.10 -4.80 -7.17
N ILE A 458 23.20 -4.06 -7.09
CA ILE A 458 23.34 -2.72 -7.64
C ILE A 458 24.37 -2.71 -8.76
N THR A 459 24.25 -1.71 -9.63
CA THR A 459 25.25 -1.33 -10.63
C THR A 459 25.87 -0.01 -10.22
N ALA A 460 27.16 0.20 -10.47
CA ALA A 460 27.87 1.44 -10.22
C ALA A 460 28.50 1.95 -11.51
N VAL A 461 28.24 3.22 -11.84
CA VAL A 461 28.78 3.95 -12.99
C VAL A 461 29.24 5.33 -12.52
N GLN A 462 30.31 5.83 -13.13
CA GLN A 462 30.86 7.15 -12.80
C GLN A 462 30.30 8.22 -13.75
N PHE A 463 30.28 9.47 -13.29
CA PHE A 463 30.01 10.64 -14.12
C PHE A 463 30.94 11.80 -13.73
N ASP A 464 31.13 12.75 -14.64
CA ASP A 464 31.97 13.93 -14.44
C ASP A 464 31.17 15.24 -14.29
N THR A 465 30.01 15.32 -14.93
CA THR A 465 29.18 16.54 -14.99
C THR A 465 27.74 16.31 -14.52
N GLU A 466 27.06 17.39 -14.12
CA GLU A 466 25.64 17.35 -13.70
C GLU A 466 24.76 16.88 -14.88
N GLU A 467 25.05 17.36 -16.08
CA GLU A 467 24.35 17.03 -17.32
C GLU A 467 24.46 15.54 -17.67
N GLU A 468 25.67 14.98 -17.54
CA GLU A 468 25.91 13.55 -17.75
C GLU A 468 25.17 12.70 -16.71
N ALA A 469 25.20 13.11 -15.44
CA ALA A 469 24.49 12.40 -14.37
C ALA A 469 22.98 12.34 -14.65
N ILE A 470 22.37 13.46 -15.08
CA ILE A 470 20.96 13.53 -15.47
C ILE A 470 20.70 12.64 -16.69
N HIS A 471 21.56 12.69 -17.71
CA HIS A 471 21.41 11.86 -18.90
C HIS A 471 21.41 10.36 -18.55
N LEU A 472 22.39 9.91 -17.77
CA LEU A 472 22.48 8.52 -17.31
C LEU A 472 21.30 8.12 -16.41
N ALA A 473 20.86 9.02 -15.53
CA ALA A 473 19.70 8.79 -14.67
C ALA A 473 18.43 8.55 -15.51
N ASN A 474 18.22 9.35 -16.55
CA ASN A 474 17.05 9.29 -17.42
C ASN A 474 17.15 8.21 -18.51
N ALA A 475 18.35 7.66 -18.76
CA ALA A 475 18.61 6.53 -19.67
C ALA A 475 18.08 5.19 -19.11
N SER A 476 16.77 5.14 -18.89
CA SER A 476 16.02 3.99 -18.41
C SER A 476 14.58 4.07 -18.93
N GLU A 477 14.03 2.90 -19.25
CA GLU A 477 12.62 2.74 -19.63
C GLU A 477 11.70 2.96 -18.42
N TYR A 478 12.23 2.70 -17.22
CA TYR A 478 11.59 2.90 -15.93
C TYR A 478 11.85 4.30 -15.37
N ALA A 479 10.94 4.77 -14.52
CA ALA A 479 11.03 6.04 -13.81
C ALA A 479 10.10 6.07 -12.58
N LEU A 480 10.24 5.11 -11.67
CA LEU A 480 9.39 5.04 -10.47
C LEU A 480 9.88 5.94 -9.34
N GLY A 481 11.17 5.86 -9.02
CA GLY A 481 11.81 6.70 -8.01
C GLY A 481 13.25 7.02 -8.40
N GLY A 482 13.82 8.02 -7.74
CA GLY A 482 15.22 8.41 -7.89
C GLY A 482 15.69 9.16 -6.65
N GLY A 483 17.00 9.35 -6.50
CA GLY A 483 17.49 10.16 -5.40
C GLY A 483 18.87 10.73 -5.61
N ILE A 484 19.15 11.78 -4.85
CA ILE A 484 20.24 12.71 -5.05
C ILE A 484 20.93 12.93 -3.70
N PHE A 485 22.24 12.73 -3.65
CA PHE A 485 23.08 13.08 -2.51
C PHE A 485 24.02 14.21 -2.91
N THR A 486 23.88 15.35 -2.23
CA THR A 486 24.65 16.59 -2.46
C THR A 486 24.45 17.52 -1.25
N SER A 487 25.43 18.38 -0.94
CA SER A 487 25.26 19.43 0.07
C SER A 487 24.78 20.76 -0.53
N SER A 488 24.85 20.90 -1.85
CA SER A 488 24.32 22.02 -2.61
C SER A 488 22.80 21.97 -2.76
N LEU A 489 22.10 22.95 -2.18
CA LEU A 489 20.65 23.10 -2.33
C LEU A 489 20.26 23.39 -3.79
N ASP A 490 21.08 24.16 -4.50
CA ASP A 490 20.81 24.51 -5.90
C ASP A 490 20.89 23.28 -6.80
N THR A 491 21.92 22.44 -6.62
CA THR A 491 22.07 21.16 -7.34
C THR A 491 20.92 20.22 -6.99
N ALA A 492 20.55 20.13 -5.70
CA ALA A 492 19.43 19.29 -5.28
C ALA A 492 18.13 19.62 -6.03
N HIS A 493 17.74 20.90 -6.12
CA HIS A 493 16.50 21.28 -6.79
C HIS A 493 16.59 21.16 -8.31
N ARG A 494 17.67 21.62 -8.95
CA ARG A 494 17.82 21.52 -10.41
C ARG A 494 17.80 20.06 -10.89
N VAL A 495 18.56 19.20 -10.21
CA VAL A 495 18.65 17.78 -10.60
C VAL A 495 17.34 17.05 -10.28
N ALA A 496 16.66 17.39 -9.17
CA ALA A 496 15.36 16.80 -8.87
C ALA A 496 14.28 17.14 -9.90
N GLU A 497 14.32 18.35 -10.46
CA GLU A 497 13.42 18.75 -11.55
C GLU A 497 13.76 18.06 -12.88
N ALA A 498 15.04 17.79 -13.13
CA ALA A 498 15.51 17.22 -14.39
C ALA A 498 15.50 15.69 -14.47
N VAL A 499 15.42 14.98 -13.34
CA VAL A 499 15.37 13.51 -13.30
C VAL A 499 13.94 13.01 -13.50
N ASP A 500 13.76 12.15 -14.51
CA ASP A 500 12.52 11.41 -14.77
C ASP A 500 12.27 10.41 -13.63
N ALA A 501 11.43 10.79 -12.65
CA ALA A 501 11.02 9.89 -11.58
C ALA A 501 9.64 10.28 -11.02
N GLY A 502 8.89 9.27 -10.59
CA GLY A 502 7.62 9.46 -9.87
C GLY A 502 7.77 10.12 -8.49
N ILE A 503 8.91 9.88 -7.85
CA ILE A 503 9.32 10.47 -6.59
C ILE A 503 10.83 10.65 -6.57
N VAL A 504 11.30 11.81 -6.11
CA VAL A 504 12.72 12.11 -5.94
C VAL A 504 13.03 12.36 -4.48
N TRP A 505 14.02 11.65 -3.94
CA TRP A 505 14.52 11.88 -2.59
C TRP A 505 15.86 12.62 -2.62
N VAL A 506 15.95 13.74 -1.90
CA VAL A 506 17.21 14.48 -1.71
C VAL A 506 17.75 14.14 -0.32
N ASN A 507 18.99 13.62 -0.25
CA ASN A 507 19.69 13.25 0.98
C ASN A 507 18.94 12.25 1.89
N THR A 508 18.04 11.45 1.31
CA THR A 508 17.26 10.40 1.99
C THR A 508 16.79 9.34 0.99
N TRP A 509 16.11 8.30 1.46
CA TRP A 509 15.42 7.32 0.59
C TRP A 509 14.24 6.66 1.35
N HIS A 510 13.34 5.97 0.63
CA HIS A 510 12.18 5.20 1.16
C HIS A 510 11.22 6.00 2.07
N ARG A 511 11.35 7.34 2.14
CA ARG A 511 10.41 8.18 2.87
C ARG A 511 9.14 8.28 2.03
N ASN A 512 8.05 7.79 2.59
CA ASN A 512 6.74 7.75 1.96
C ASN A 512 5.69 8.18 2.98
N ASP A 513 4.84 9.11 2.61
CA ASP A 513 3.73 9.59 3.44
C ASP A 513 2.41 9.23 2.75
N PRO A 514 1.35 8.86 3.49
CA PRO A 514 0.04 8.59 2.89
C PRO A 514 -0.52 9.75 2.04
N SER A 515 -0.11 10.99 2.32
CA SER A 515 -0.51 12.17 1.56
C SER A 515 0.32 12.41 0.29
N SER A 516 1.50 11.79 0.16
CA SER A 516 2.37 11.97 -1.00
C SER A 516 1.96 11.04 -2.15
N PRO A 517 1.60 11.58 -3.32
CA PRO A 517 1.26 10.77 -4.48
C PRO A 517 2.43 9.88 -4.87
N TRP A 518 2.13 8.66 -5.29
CA TRP A 518 3.12 7.65 -5.61
C TRP A 518 2.79 7.02 -6.96
N GLY A 519 3.72 7.06 -7.90
CA GLY A 519 3.60 6.27 -9.13
C GLY A 519 4.56 6.62 -10.23
N GLY A 520 4.66 5.75 -11.24
CA GLY A 520 5.66 5.87 -12.31
C GLY A 520 5.52 7.13 -13.17
N TRP A 521 6.64 7.75 -13.54
CA TRP A 521 6.68 8.82 -14.54
C TRP A 521 6.61 8.28 -15.98
N LYS A 522 7.35 7.20 -16.26
CA LYS A 522 7.35 6.50 -17.56
C LYS A 522 6.41 5.29 -17.55
N PRO A 523 5.83 4.91 -18.70
CA PRO A 523 4.85 3.81 -18.79
C PRO A 523 5.34 2.46 -18.24
N SER A 524 6.63 2.14 -18.38
CA SER A 524 7.18 0.87 -17.87
C SER A 524 7.17 0.78 -16.34
N SER A 525 7.05 1.91 -15.64
CA SER A 525 6.93 1.99 -14.18
C SER A 525 5.50 2.20 -13.69
N GLY A 526 4.54 2.49 -14.57
CA GLY A 526 3.14 2.58 -14.16
C GLY A 526 2.30 3.59 -14.91
N VAL A 527 1.01 3.61 -14.56
CA VAL A 527 -0.01 4.55 -15.03
C VAL A 527 -0.93 4.90 -13.86
N GLY A 528 -1.19 6.19 -13.66
CA GLY A 528 -1.93 6.69 -12.51
C GLY A 528 -1.06 6.87 -11.27
N ARG A 529 -1.70 7.06 -10.11
CA ARG A 529 -1.04 7.27 -8.83
C ARG A 529 -1.78 6.51 -7.72
N GLU A 530 -1.02 5.96 -6.80
CA GLU A 530 -1.45 5.56 -5.46
C GLU A 530 -1.14 6.66 -4.43
N ASN A 531 -1.66 6.53 -3.21
CA ASN A 531 -1.59 7.53 -2.14
C ASN A 531 -2.25 8.89 -2.50
N GLY A 532 -2.22 9.81 -1.54
CA GLY A 532 -2.62 11.19 -1.76
C GLY A 532 -4.12 11.35 -2.01
N VAL A 533 -4.49 12.54 -2.45
CA VAL A 533 -5.86 12.84 -2.88
C VAL A 533 -6.15 12.15 -4.23
N GLU A 534 -5.11 11.97 -5.03
CA GLU A 534 -5.13 11.36 -6.36
C GLU A 534 -5.64 9.92 -6.31
N ALA A 535 -5.19 9.10 -5.36
CA ALA A 535 -5.70 7.74 -5.22
C ALA A 535 -7.17 7.73 -4.81
N PHE A 536 -7.56 8.59 -3.86
CA PHE A 536 -8.95 8.74 -3.42
C PHE A 536 -9.86 9.12 -4.59
N GLU A 537 -9.50 10.16 -5.35
CA GLU A 537 -10.25 10.62 -6.50
C GLU A 537 -10.27 9.60 -7.65
N SER A 538 -9.19 8.82 -7.81
CA SER A 538 -9.13 7.75 -8.82
C SER A 538 -10.11 6.61 -8.56
N CYS A 539 -10.72 6.58 -7.37
CA CYS A 539 -11.75 5.65 -6.93
C CYS A 539 -13.16 6.24 -7.02
N GLU A 540 -13.35 7.34 -7.76
CA GLU A 540 -14.64 8.01 -7.91
C GLU A 540 -14.95 8.41 -9.38
N TRP A 541 -16.23 8.39 -9.75
CA TRP A 541 -16.77 9.05 -10.93
C TRP A 541 -16.93 10.54 -10.66
N THR A 542 -16.51 11.38 -11.60
CA THR A 542 -16.73 12.84 -11.53
C THR A 542 -17.96 13.22 -12.36
N VAL A 543 -18.95 13.84 -11.73
CA VAL A 543 -20.22 14.22 -12.39
C VAL A 543 -20.48 15.72 -12.17
N PRO A 544 -20.31 16.57 -13.19
CA PRO A 544 -20.79 17.95 -13.14
C PRO A 544 -22.32 17.96 -13.20
N THR A 545 -22.96 18.77 -12.36
CA THR A 545 -24.40 19.00 -12.37
C THR A 545 -24.67 20.50 -12.50
N ILE A 546 -25.44 20.88 -13.52
CA ILE A 546 -25.86 22.26 -13.76
C ILE A 546 -27.40 22.31 -13.67
N PRO A 547 -27.98 22.42 -12.47
CA PRO A 547 -29.42 22.53 -12.36
C PRO A 547 -29.89 23.92 -12.81
N LEU A 548 -30.86 23.95 -13.73
CA LEU A 548 -31.69 25.14 -13.95
C LEU A 548 -32.77 25.15 -12.87
N ILE A 549 -32.54 25.90 -11.79
CA ILE A 549 -33.53 26.03 -10.72
C ILE A 549 -34.40 27.26 -11.04
N PRO A 550 -35.70 27.10 -11.34
CA PRO A 550 -36.59 28.23 -11.54
C PRO A 550 -36.57 29.11 -10.29
N THR A 551 -36.40 30.43 -10.45
CA THR A 551 -36.32 31.38 -9.34
C THR A 551 -37.55 31.36 -8.42
N SER A 552 -38.69 30.85 -8.89
CA SER A 552 -39.91 30.63 -8.09
C SER A 552 -39.83 29.44 -7.13
N GLN A 553 -38.96 28.46 -7.38
CA GLN A 553 -38.77 27.26 -6.56
C GLN A 553 -37.49 27.30 -5.71
N ALA A 554 -36.55 28.19 -6.04
CA ALA A 554 -35.33 28.44 -5.28
C ALA A 554 -35.60 29.28 -4.01
N VAL A 555 -36.58 28.91 -3.19
CA VAL A 555 -36.74 29.54 -1.88
C VAL A 555 -35.80 28.87 -0.89
N CYS A 556 -34.54 29.26 -0.93
CA CYS A 556 -33.65 29.04 0.21
C CYS A 556 -34.17 29.97 1.32
N ARG A 557 -35.02 29.47 2.23
CA ARG A 557 -35.42 30.20 3.44
C ARG A 557 -34.19 30.28 4.36
N ILE A 558 -33.34 31.27 4.12
CA ILE A 558 -32.37 31.73 5.10
C ILE A 558 -33.20 32.46 6.17
N LEU A 559 -33.49 31.79 7.29
CA LEU A 559 -34.04 32.44 8.47
C LEU A 559 -32.98 33.39 9.03
N HIS A 560 -33.05 34.65 8.62
CA HIS A 560 -32.29 35.72 9.24
C HIS A 560 -32.98 36.06 10.57
N VAL A 561 -32.57 35.41 11.67
CA VAL A 561 -32.96 35.87 13.02
C VAL A 561 -31.93 36.91 13.46
N THR A 562 -32.11 38.14 13.02
CA THR A 562 -31.65 39.35 13.72
C THR A 562 -32.57 40.49 13.29
N GLY A 563 -33.00 41.27 14.29
CA GLY A 563 -34.16 42.15 14.25
C GLY A 563 -34.29 43.01 12.98
N GLY A 564 -35.48 42.93 12.39
CA GLY A 564 -36.12 43.99 11.61
C GLY A 564 -35.29 44.69 10.55
N ILE A 565 -35.08 44.06 9.39
CA ILE A 565 -35.06 44.69 8.05
C ILE A 565 -35.39 43.58 7.02
N ARG A 566 -36.39 43.79 6.17
CA ARG A 566 -36.67 42.93 5.00
C ARG A 566 -35.81 43.42 3.83
N GLY A 567 -34.85 42.62 3.38
CA GLY A 567 -34.03 42.90 2.20
C GLY A 567 -33.54 41.63 1.53
N TRP A 568 -33.56 41.62 0.19
CA TRP A 568 -33.02 40.56 -0.66
C TRP A 568 -31.50 40.77 -0.79
N VAL A 569 -30.68 39.74 -0.50
CA VAL A 569 -29.22 39.83 -0.69
C VAL A 569 -28.75 38.80 -1.72
N LEU A 570 -28.44 39.30 -2.92
CA LEU A 570 -27.42 38.75 -3.82
C LEU A 570 -26.08 39.35 -3.37
N THR A 571 -25.04 38.52 -3.34
CA THR A 571 -23.75 38.77 -2.68
C THR A 571 -23.04 40.05 -3.14
N ARG A 572 -22.49 40.81 -2.18
CA ARG A 572 -21.05 41.09 -2.01
C ARG A 572 -20.82 41.96 -0.76
N ALA A 573 -19.90 41.59 0.12
CA ALA A 573 -19.03 42.56 0.78
C ALA A 573 -17.74 41.89 1.28
N PRO A 574 -16.58 42.54 1.06
CA PRO A 574 -15.30 42.15 1.63
C PRO A 574 -15.30 42.60 3.09
N ASP A 575 -15.19 41.65 3.99
CA ASP A 575 -14.46 41.74 5.26
C ASP A 575 -14.81 40.51 6.07
N THR A 576 -13.76 39.93 6.63
CA THR A 576 -13.66 38.58 7.18
C THR A 576 -14.74 38.24 8.20
N GLN A 577 -15.59 37.26 7.86
CA GLN A 577 -16.06 36.15 8.70
C GLN A 577 -17.06 35.33 7.84
N SER A 578 -16.60 34.22 7.27
CA SER A 578 -17.43 33.31 6.47
C SER A 578 -18.58 32.74 7.32
N LYS A 579 -19.83 33.10 7.01
CA LYS A 579 -21.03 32.42 7.55
C LYS A 579 -21.22 31.08 6.85
N SER A 580 -21.01 29.99 7.57
CA SER A 580 -21.40 28.65 7.12
C SER A 580 -22.92 28.49 7.23
N VAL A 581 -23.61 28.32 6.11
CA VAL A 581 -25.05 28.03 6.08
C VAL A 581 -25.23 26.54 5.79
N ILE A 582 -25.75 25.79 6.76
CA ILE A 582 -26.17 24.40 6.56
C ILE A 582 -27.61 24.42 6.03
N VAL A 583 -27.80 24.07 4.76
CA VAL A 583 -29.14 23.94 4.16
C VAL A 583 -29.57 22.49 4.24
N ASN A 584 -30.58 22.20 5.06
CA ASN A 584 -31.19 20.88 5.12
C ASN A 584 -32.17 20.73 3.94
N ILE A 585 -31.82 19.94 2.93
CA ILE A 585 -32.70 19.60 1.81
C ILE A 585 -33.30 18.23 2.12
N ALA A 586 -34.23 18.17 3.07
CA ALA A 586 -35.03 16.97 3.28
C ALA A 586 -36.05 16.83 2.13
N PRO A 587 -36.31 15.62 1.60
CA PRO A 587 -37.48 15.40 0.76
C PRO A 587 -38.71 15.78 1.57
N LEU A 588 -39.55 16.67 1.04
CA LEU A 588 -40.86 16.94 1.63
C LEU A 588 -41.64 15.63 1.66
N PRO A 589 -42.21 15.20 2.81
CA PRO A 589 -43.19 14.14 2.81
C PRO A 589 -44.34 14.55 1.88
N GLU A 590 -44.76 13.66 0.99
CA GLU A 590 -45.98 13.89 0.22
C GLU A 590 -47.15 14.06 1.19
N ARG A 591 -47.84 15.21 1.05
CA ARG A 591 -49.09 15.64 1.72
C ARG A 591 -48.94 16.31 3.08
N GLN A 592 -48.90 17.64 3.05
CA GLN A 592 -49.87 18.51 3.75
C GLN A 592 -49.74 19.93 3.17
N ALA A 593 -50.30 20.10 1.97
CA ALA A 593 -50.82 21.41 1.57
C ALA A 593 -52.26 21.40 2.09
N ASP A 594 -52.53 22.21 3.12
CA ASP A 594 -53.77 22.96 3.37
C ASP A 594 -53.77 23.49 4.83
N ASP A 595 -54.36 24.67 5.01
CA ASP A 595 -54.71 25.33 6.29
C ASP A 595 -53.66 26.12 7.08
N TRP A 596 -53.08 27.18 6.48
CA TRP A 596 -52.48 28.29 7.25
C TRP A 596 -53.00 29.69 6.90
N PHE A 597 -54.02 29.81 6.04
CA PHE A 597 -54.71 31.08 5.77
C PHE A 597 -56.20 30.96 6.09
N ALA A 598 -56.53 30.83 7.38
CA ALA A 598 -57.82 31.26 7.88
C ALA A 598 -57.65 32.66 8.48
N GLU A 599 -58.29 33.62 7.83
CA GLU A 599 -58.34 35.03 8.20
C GLU A 599 -58.92 35.23 9.60
N SER A 600 -58.30 36.10 10.40
CA SER A 600 -59.01 36.84 11.44
C SER A 600 -58.68 38.33 11.32
N ALA A 601 -59.53 39.02 10.56
CA ALA A 601 -59.70 40.46 10.66
C ALA A 601 -60.57 40.77 11.89
N GLY A 602 -60.20 41.80 12.66
CA GLY A 602 -61.08 42.42 13.65
C GLY A 602 -60.47 42.48 15.05
N GLY A 603 -59.92 43.64 15.39
CA GLY A 603 -59.40 43.92 16.72
C GLY A 603 -60.47 44.26 17.76
N SER A 604 -60.10 44.11 19.02
CA SER A 604 -60.30 44.99 20.19
C SER A 604 -60.05 44.15 21.44
N GLY A 605 -59.25 44.66 22.39
CA GLY A 605 -58.79 43.92 23.59
C GLY A 605 -59.90 43.71 24.64
N PRO A 606 -59.58 43.54 25.95
CA PRO A 606 -58.27 43.31 26.56
C PRO A 606 -58.23 42.15 27.60
N ARG A 607 -56.99 41.84 28.04
CA ARG A 607 -56.57 41.51 29.42
C ARG A 607 -56.77 40.11 30.06
N TYR A 608 -55.60 39.65 30.56
CA TYR A 608 -55.27 38.89 31.77
C TYR A 608 -55.63 37.39 31.88
N GLY A 609 -54.59 36.62 32.21
CA GLY A 609 -54.56 35.20 32.53
C GLY A 609 -53.19 34.63 32.23
#